data_AF-A0AB38A6G9-F1
#
_entry.id   AF-A0AB38A6G9-F1
#
_cell.length_a   1.000
_cell.length_b   1.000
_cell.length_c   1.000
_cell.angle_alpha   90.00
_cell.angle_beta   90.00
_cell.angle_gamma   90.00
#
_symmetry.space_group_name_H-M   'P 1'
#
loop_
_entity.id
_entity.type
_entity.pdbx_description
1 polymer ?
#
loop_
_entity_poly.entity_id
_entity_poly.type
_entity_poly.pdbx_seq_one_letter_code
_entity_poly.pdbx_strand_id
1 'polypeptide(L)'
;MRIQLRCDKHFTTFDLKLNEVKGWLNIDLLPDESEEEFEKRAQEKVDAEFNRPEYNSLHKYERHKGFTRPYSGEDGEETDDYESCMSDVRDSGIFFKTVNQIKASEEYRAVESFVYSILKPDVADLFMAVRIRNMAINEKAASMLSRDAFETEADYKKAVDRLANNITQKLKRAEKKLVKNFKKASDFGIRRGYFIGGTNSSNNSKEVM
;
A
#
# COMPACT_ATOMS: atom_id res chain seq x y z
N MET A 1 -49.17 -15.64 -23.93
CA MET A 1 -48.70 -16.86 -23.25
C MET A 1 -48.00 -16.42 -21.98
N ARG A 2 -48.26 -17.09 -20.88
CA ARG A 2 -47.71 -16.80 -19.55
C ARG A 2 -46.61 -17.80 -19.24
N ILE A 3 -45.38 -17.34 -19.24
CA ILE A 3 -44.21 -18.14 -18.88
C ILE A 3 -43.75 -17.75 -17.48
N GLN A 4 -43.52 -18.75 -16.63
CA GLN A 4 -42.98 -18.55 -15.28
C GLN A 4 -41.48 -18.83 -15.27
N LEU A 5 -40.72 -17.88 -14.73
CA LEU A 5 -39.29 -18.01 -14.51
C LEU A 5 -39.00 -17.94 -13.01
N ARG A 6 -38.14 -18.82 -12.52
CA ARG A 6 -37.66 -18.83 -11.15
C ARG A 6 -36.49 -17.86 -11.01
N CYS A 7 -36.68 -16.82 -10.22
CA CYS A 7 -35.64 -15.89 -9.77
C CYS A 7 -35.40 -16.14 -8.28
N ASP A 8 -34.33 -16.88 -7.95
CA ASP A 8 -33.97 -17.34 -6.61
C ASP A 8 -35.04 -18.13 -5.85
N LYS A 9 -35.82 -17.42 -5.03
CA LYS A 9 -36.87 -17.97 -4.15
C LYS A 9 -38.28 -17.64 -4.63
N HIS A 10 -38.42 -16.83 -5.68
CA HIS A 10 -39.72 -16.36 -6.17
C HIS A 10 -39.89 -16.65 -7.67
N PHE A 11 -41.14 -16.86 -8.09
CA PHE A 11 -41.50 -17.02 -9.49
C PHE A 11 -42.01 -15.70 -10.05
N THR A 12 -41.43 -15.28 -11.16
CA THR A 12 -41.89 -14.11 -11.93
C THR A 12 -42.61 -14.60 -13.17
N THR A 13 -43.79 -14.05 -13.45
CA THR A 13 -44.58 -14.41 -14.64
C THR A 13 -44.40 -13.34 -15.71
N PHE A 14 -44.12 -13.76 -16.94
CA PHE A 14 -43.99 -12.89 -18.09
C PHE A 14 -45.10 -13.18 -19.10
N ASP A 15 -45.77 -12.12 -19.56
CA ASP A 15 -46.74 -12.18 -20.66
C ASP A 15 -46.01 -11.98 -21.99
N LEU A 16 -45.84 -13.06 -22.75
CA LEU A 16 -45.09 -13.06 -24.00
C LEU A 16 -45.97 -13.40 -25.20
N LYS A 17 -45.58 -12.87 -26.37
CA LYS A 17 -46.21 -13.21 -27.67
C LYS A 17 -45.64 -14.51 -28.22
N LEU A 18 -46.43 -15.22 -29.02
CA LEU A 18 -46.07 -16.53 -29.58
C LEU A 18 -44.75 -16.49 -30.38
N ASN A 19 -44.53 -15.43 -31.17
CA ASN A 19 -43.28 -15.27 -31.94
C ASN A 19 -42.05 -15.01 -31.07
N GLU A 20 -42.21 -14.35 -29.93
CA GLU A 20 -41.13 -14.06 -28.99
C GLU A 20 -40.69 -15.35 -28.28
N VAL A 21 -41.65 -16.20 -27.90
CA VAL A 21 -41.38 -17.52 -27.32
C VAL A 21 -40.70 -18.46 -28.32
N LYS A 22 -41.13 -18.46 -29.58
CA LYS A 22 -40.50 -19.25 -30.66
C LYS A 22 -39.03 -18.87 -30.86
N GLY A 23 -38.74 -17.57 -30.94
CA GLY A 23 -37.38 -17.06 -31.11
C GLY A 23 -36.50 -17.32 -29.88
N TRP A 24 -37.07 -17.25 -28.68
CA TRP A 24 -36.32 -17.42 -27.44
C TRP A 24 -35.99 -18.89 -27.13
N LEU A 25 -36.97 -19.79 -27.27
CA LEU A 25 -36.81 -21.22 -26.94
C LEU A 25 -36.46 -22.10 -28.15
N ASN A 26 -36.36 -21.50 -29.34
CA ASN A 26 -36.13 -22.16 -30.62
C ASN A 26 -37.06 -23.38 -30.81
N ILE A 27 -38.36 -23.17 -30.60
CA ILE A 27 -39.42 -24.18 -30.72
C ILE A 27 -40.38 -23.73 -31.81
N ASP A 28 -40.62 -24.59 -32.79
CA ASP A 28 -41.70 -24.38 -33.76
C ASP A 28 -43.02 -24.98 -33.28
N LEU A 29 -44.12 -24.36 -33.72
CA LEU A 29 -45.46 -24.87 -33.51
C LEU A 29 -45.66 -26.09 -34.41
N LEU A 30 -45.95 -27.27 -33.84
CA LEU A 30 -46.29 -28.43 -34.66
C LEU A 30 -47.68 -28.23 -35.30
N PRO A 31 -47.91 -28.76 -36.52
CA PRO A 31 -49.13 -28.48 -37.28
C PRO A 31 -50.42 -28.97 -36.63
N ASP A 32 -50.35 -29.88 -35.64
CA ASP A 32 -51.50 -30.44 -34.92
C ASP A 32 -51.56 -30.01 -33.43
N GLU A 33 -50.68 -29.10 -32.98
CA GLU A 33 -50.65 -28.64 -31.58
C GLU A 33 -51.60 -27.45 -31.35
N SER A 34 -52.39 -27.53 -30.28
CA SER A 34 -53.16 -26.40 -29.77
C SER A 34 -52.25 -25.36 -29.07
N GLU A 35 -52.70 -24.11 -28.97
CA GLU A 35 -51.94 -23.05 -28.28
C GLU A 35 -51.65 -23.39 -26.80
N GLU A 36 -52.54 -24.15 -26.15
CA GLU A 36 -52.39 -24.61 -24.76
C GLU A 36 -51.32 -25.71 -24.61
N GLU A 37 -51.21 -26.62 -25.59
CA GLU A 37 -50.18 -27.65 -25.62
C GLU A 37 -48.79 -27.05 -25.90
N PHE A 38 -48.73 -26.05 -26.77
CA PHE A 38 -47.50 -25.28 -27.01
C PHE A 38 -47.06 -24.52 -25.76
N GLU A 39 -47.99 -23.90 -25.02
CA GLU A 39 -47.68 -23.20 -23.77
C GLU A 39 -47.09 -24.14 -22.71
N LYS A 40 -47.67 -25.34 -22.54
CA LYS A 40 -47.14 -26.37 -21.63
C LYS A 40 -45.74 -26.83 -22.04
N ARG A 41 -45.53 -27.13 -23.31
CA ARG A 41 -44.23 -27.56 -23.85
C ARG A 41 -43.16 -26.46 -23.75
N ALA A 42 -43.55 -25.20 -23.96
CA ALA A 42 -42.67 -24.05 -23.76
C ALA A 42 -42.29 -23.90 -22.28
N GLN A 43 -43.25 -24.03 -21.36
CA GLN A 43 -42.99 -23.97 -19.92
C GLN A 43 -42.09 -25.12 -19.45
N GLU A 44 -42.29 -26.34 -19.93
CA GLU A 44 -41.44 -27.50 -19.61
C GLU A 44 -39.98 -27.29 -20.04
N LYS A 45 -39.75 -26.69 -21.22
CA LYS A 45 -38.39 -26.33 -21.65
C LYS A 45 -37.79 -25.26 -20.75
N VAL A 46 -38.56 -24.23 -20.39
CA VAL A 46 -38.11 -23.17 -19.48
C VAL A 46 -37.78 -23.75 -18.10
N ASP A 47 -38.60 -24.69 -17.62
CA ASP A 47 -38.36 -25.35 -16.34
C ASP A 47 -37.09 -26.21 -16.37
N ALA A 48 -36.86 -26.91 -17.50
CA ALA A 48 -35.69 -27.74 -17.71
C ALA A 48 -34.40 -26.93 -17.90
N GLU A 49 -34.43 -25.76 -18.53
CA GLU A 49 -33.23 -24.97 -18.79
C GLU A 49 -32.94 -23.94 -17.69
N PHE A 50 -33.98 -23.30 -17.14
CA PHE A 50 -33.83 -22.14 -16.27
C PHE A 50 -34.37 -22.35 -14.84
N ASN A 51 -35.43 -23.13 -14.63
CA ASN A 51 -36.03 -23.26 -13.29
C ASN A 51 -35.52 -24.47 -12.48
N ARG A 52 -34.52 -25.20 -12.97
CA ARG A 52 -33.92 -26.33 -12.25
C ARG A 52 -33.33 -25.87 -10.90
N PRO A 53 -33.65 -26.56 -9.79
CA PRO A 53 -33.16 -26.19 -8.45
C PRO A 53 -31.63 -26.28 -8.33
N GLU A 54 -31.00 -27.13 -9.13
CA GLU A 54 -29.55 -27.40 -9.12
C GLU A 54 -28.76 -26.43 -10.01
N TYR A 55 -29.42 -25.65 -10.87
CA TYR A 55 -28.79 -24.80 -11.87
C TYR A 55 -29.35 -23.38 -11.80
N ASN A 56 -29.23 -22.75 -10.62
CA ASN A 56 -29.51 -21.33 -10.48
C ASN A 56 -28.45 -20.54 -11.28
N SER A 57 -28.84 -20.02 -12.44
CA SER A 57 -27.99 -19.15 -13.28
C SER A 57 -27.45 -17.96 -12.49
N LEU A 58 -28.16 -17.51 -11.44
CA LEU A 58 -27.68 -16.47 -10.54
C LEU A 58 -26.45 -16.92 -9.75
N HIS A 59 -26.41 -18.15 -9.24
CA HIS A 59 -25.21 -18.68 -8.58
C HIS A 59 -24.02 -18.84 -9.53
N LYS A 60 -24.22 -18.94 -10.85
CA LYS A 60 -23.12 -18.91 -11.82
C LYS A 60 -22.61 -17.48 -12.04
N TYR A 61 -23.52 -16.51 -12.08
CA TYR A 61 -23.20 -15.09 -12.20
C TYR A 61 -22.49 -14.56 -10.94
N GLU A 62 -23.00 -14.90 -9.76
CA GLU A 62 -22.49 -14.43 -8.46
C GLU A 62 -21.20 -15.11 -8.01
N ARG A 63 -20.84 -16.27 -8.59
CA ARG A 63 -19.58 -16.97 -8.31
C ARG A 63 -18.34 -16.10 -8.54
N HIS A 64 -18.42 -15.13 -9.44
CA HIS A 64 -17.32 -14.22 -9.77
C HIS A 64 -17.30 -12.96 -8.90
N LYS A 65 -18.38 -12.68 -8.16
CA LYS A 65 -18.49 -11.48 -7.32
C LYS A 65 -17.58 -11.55 -6.08
N GLY A 66 -17.19 -12.73 -5.61
CA GLY A 66 -16.33 -12.88 -4.43
C GLY A 66 -17.04 -12.50 -3.11
N PHE A 67 -16.29 -12.42 -2.00
CA PHE A 67 -16.80 -11.96 -0.68
C PHE A 67 -16.58 -10.46 -0.47
N THR A 68 -16.64 -9.67 -1.54
CA THR A 68 -16.46 -8.23 -1.48
C THR A 68 -17.68 -7.61 -0.82
N ARG A 69 -17.41 -6.74 0.15
CA ARG A 69 -18.48 -5.96 0.76
C ARG A 69 -18.94 -4.93 -0.26
N PRO A 70 -20.25 -4.72 -0.40
CA PRO A 70 -20.74 -3.63 -1.22
C PRO A 70 -20.23 -2.30 -0.67
N TYR A 71 -19.76 -1.44 -1.56
CA TYR A 71 -19.32 -0.10 -1.20
C TYR A 71 -20.56 0.78 -1.04
N SER A 72 -20.73 1.37 0.15
CA SER A 72 -21.72 2.43 0.34
C SER A 72 -21.03 3.76 0.12
N GLY A 73 -21.52 4.54 -0.84
CA GLY A 73 -21.08 5.93 -1.00
C GLY A 73 -21.42 6.78 0.24
N GLU A 74 -20.94 8.02 0.29
CA GLU A 74 -21.26 8.98 1.38
C GLU A 74 -22.78 9.16 1.57
N ASP A 75 -23.56 8.97 0.51
CA ASP A 75 -25.02 9.11 0.51
C ASP A 75 -25.77 7.83 0.94
N GLY A 76 -25.03 6.76 1.28
CA GLY A 76 -25.60 5.48 1.71
C GLY A 76 -26.20 4.63 0.59
N GLU A 77 -26.09 5.06 -0.68
CA GLU A 77 -26.42 4.22 -1.83
C GLU A 77 -25.35 3.13 -1.99
N GLU A 78 -25.83 1.89 -1.91
CA GLU A 78 -25.06 0.68 -2.08
C GLU A 78 -24.76 0.52 -3.58
N THR A 79 -23.51 0.75 -3.97
CA THR A 79 -23.12 0.68 -5.37
C THR A 79 -22.72 -0.77 -5.69
N ASP A 80 -23.04 -1.24 -6.91
CA ASP A 80 -22.82 -2.63 -7.35
C ASP A 80 -21.33 -2.89 -7.73
N ASP A 81 -20.44 -2.02 -7.26
CA ASP A 81 -19.00 -2.01 -7.46
C ASP A 81 -18.30 -2.84 -6.37
N TYR A 82 -18.14 -4.11 -6.70
CA TYR A 82 -17.44 -5.11 -5.88
C TYR A 82 -15.90 -4.97 -5.96
N GLU A 83 -15.36 -3.78 -5.68
CA GLU A 83 -13.92 -3.60 -5.58
C GLU A 83 -13.36 -4.20 -4.28
N SER A 84 -12.19 -4.85 -4.36
CA SER A 84 -11.52 -5.37 -3.17
C SER A 84 -11.08 -4.22 -2.27
N CYS A 85 -11.60 -4.14 -1.04
CA CYS A 85 -11.21 -3.08 -0.11
C CYS A 85 -9.85 -3.41 0.53
N MET A 86 -9.07 -2.37 0.88
CA MET A 86 -7.80 -2.56 1.61
C MET A 86 -8.01 -3.31 2.94
N SER A 87 -9.20 -3.22 3.55
CA SER A 87 -9.57 -3.95 4.77
C SER A 87 -9.74 -5.45 4.57
N ASP A 88 -9.96 -5.90 3.34
CA ASP A 88 -10.23 -7.31 3.02
C ASP A 88 -8.94 -8.11 2.88
N VAL A 89 -7.81 -7.42 2.73
CA VAL A 89 -6.48 -8.03 2.64
C VAL A 89 -5.93 -8.27 4.05
N ARG A 90 -5.43 -9.49 4.29
CA ARG A 90 -4.81 -9.87 5.58
C ARG A 90 -3.66 -8.94 6.00
N ASP A 91 -2.93 -8.40 5.03
CA ASP A 91 -1.86 -7.42 5.22
C ASP A 91 -2.09 -6.19 4.33
N SER A 92 -2.68 -5.15 4.92
CA SER A 92 -2.86 -3.86 4.25
C SER A 92 -1.55 -3.08 4.06
N GLY A 93 -0.46 -3.51 4.70
CA GLY A 93 0.88 -2.92 4.54
C GLY A 93 1.42 -3.01 3.12
N ILE A 94 0.91 -3.96 2.32
CA ILE A 94 1.28 -4.12 0.90
C ILE A 94 0.94 -2.85 0.10
N PHE A 95 -0.20 -2.21 0.38
CA PHE A 95 -0.62 -0.98 -0.31
C PHE A 95 0.28 0.21 0.03
N PHE A 96 0.88 0.22 1.21
CA PHE A 96 1.74 1.29 1.70
C PHE A 96 3.23 1.00 1.53
N LYS A 97 3.62 -0.11 0.89
CA LYS A 97 5.02 -0.52 0.78
C LYS A 97 5.91 0.59 0.22
N THR A 98 5.51 1.19 -0.90
CA THR A 98 6.27 2.28 -1.55
C THR A 98 6.33 3.53 -0.67
N VAL A 99 5.20 3.92 -0.05
CA VAL A 99 5.15 5.09 0.84
C VAL A 99 6.05 4.89 2.05
N ASN A 100 6.04 3.69 2.65
CA ASN A 100 6.89 3.35 3.78
C ASN A 100 8.37 3.33 3.38
N GLN A 101 8.70 2.84 2.19
CA GLN A 101 10.07 2.88 1.65
C GLN A 101 10.54 4.33 1.45
N ILE A 102 9.70 5.19 0.88
CA ILE A 102 10.00 6.62 0.70
C ILE A 102 10.22 7.28 2.06
N LYS A 103 9.29 7.12 3.01
CA LYS A 103 9.43 7.67 4.37
C LYS A 103 10.70 7.20 5.05
N ALA A 104 11.01 5.91 5.01
CA ALA A 104 12.25 5.38 5.57
C ALA A 104 13.49 6.00 4.92
N SER A 105 13.47 6.24 3.60
CA SER A 105 14.57 6.90 2.90
C SER A 105 14.72 8.38 3.26
N GLU A 106 13.61 9.10 3.43
CA GLU A 106 13.59 10.50 3.84
C GLU A 106 14.08 10.67 5.28
N GLU A 107 13.61 9.81 6.19
CA GLU A 107 14.07 9.76 7.58
C GLU A 107 15.57 9.49 7.66
N TYR A 108 16.07 8.51 6.88
CA TYR A 108 17.49 8.22 6.81
C TYR A 108 18.29 9.43 6.30
N ARG A 109 17.83 10.07 5.22
CA ARG A 109 18.48 11.27 4.64
C ARG A 109 18.45 12.45 5.60
N ALA A 110 17.39 12.62 6.38
CA ALA A 110 17.29 13.65 7.40
C ALA A 110 18.32 13.41 8.52
N VAL A 111 18.44 12.18 9.01
CA VAL A 111 19.47 11.79 9.99
C VAL A 111 20.87 12.03 9.43
N GLU A 112 21.12 11.61 8.19
CA GLU A 112 22.38 11.83 7.50
C GLU A 112 22.72 13.34 7.44
N SER A 113 21.83 14.15 6.89
CA SER A 113 22.01 15.59 6.79
C SER A 113 22.32 16.24 8.14
N PHE A 114 21.60 15.84 9.20
CA PHE A 114 21.84 16.33 10.55
C PHE A 114 23.24 15.97 11.05
N VAL A 115 23.67 14.71 10.91
CA VAL A 115 24.99 14.24 11.37
C VAL A 115 26.12 14.98 10.65
N TYR A 116 26.05 15.11 9.32
CA TYR A 116 27.08 15.80 8.53
C TYR A 116 27.10 17.31 8.75
N SER A 117 25.98 17.93 9.14
CA SER A 117 25.96 19.36 9.50
C SER A 117 26.73 19.67 10.79
N ILE A 118 26.83 18.71 11.72
CA ILE A 118 27.42 18.91 13.04
C ILE A 118 28.85 18.35 13.13
N LEU A 119 29.10 17.20 12.52
CA LEU A 119 30.37 16.49 12.58
C LEU A 119 31.23 16.80 11.35
N LYS A 120 32.55 16.61 11.48
CA LYS A 120 33.44 16.60 10.32
C LYS A 120 33.14 15.35 9.47
N PRO A 121 33.29 15.41 8.12
CA PRO A 121 32.94 14.31 7.23
C PRO A 121 33.54 12.97 7.67
N ASP A 122 34.85 12.91 7.91
CA ASP A 122 35.51 11.66 8.35
C ASP A 122 34.90 11.03 9.63
N VAL A 123 34.41 11.86 10.55
CA VAL A 123 33.81 11.39 11.81
C VAL A 123 32.33 11.09 11.62
N ALA A 124 31.64 11.82 10.74
CA ALA A 124 30.28 11.55 10.33
C ALA A 124 30.18 10.18 9.65
N ASP A 125 31.07 9.87 8.70
CA ASP A 125 31.12 8.59 7.99
C ASP A 125 31.28 7.42 8.95
N LEU A 126 32.21 7.56 9.91
CA LEU A 126 32.43 6.58 10.97
C LEU A 126 31.18 6.40 11.84
N PHE A 127 30.52 7.51 12.20
CA PHE A 127 29.31 7.48 13.01
C PHE A 127 28.14 6.82 12.27
N MET A 128 27.92 7.18 11.00
CA MET A 128 26.89 6.59 10.15
C MET A 128 27.14 5.10 9.90
N ALA A 129 28.40 4.68 9.70
CA ALA A 129 28.74 3.27 9.54
C ALA A 129 28.48 2.46 10.81
N VAL A 130 28.99 2.92 11.96
CA VAL A 130 28.97 2.12 13.19
C VAL A 130 27.63 2.22 13.93
N ARG A 131 27.05 3.42 14.06
CA ARG A 131 25.87 3.66 14.91
C ARG A 131 24.55 3.62 14.16
N ILE A 132 24.51 4.01 12.89
CA ILE A 132 23.29 4.00 12.09
C ILE A 132 23.17 2.70 11.27
N ARG A 133 24.26 2.28 10.61
CA ARG A 133 24.31 1.03 9.83
C ARG A 133 24.73 -0.21 10.64
N ASN A 134 24.97 -0.06 11.95
CA ASN A 134 25.34 -1.15 12.87
C ASN A 134 26.58 -1.97 12.45
N MET A 135 27.52 -1.38 11.72
CA MET A 135 28.79 -2.04 11.38
C MET A 135 29.67 -2.21 12.62
N ALA A 136 30.29 -3.38 12.79
CA ALA A 136 31.19 -3.61 13.92
C ALA A 136 32.41 -2.68 13.84
N ILE A 137 32.87 -2.16 14.99
CA ILE A 137 34.00 -1.21 15.03
C ILE A 137 35.28 -1.84 14.43
N ASN A 138 35.51 -3.12 14.73
CA ASN A 138 36.67 -3.85 14.22
C ASN A 138 36.58 -4.08 12.71
N GLU A 139 35.38 -4.35 12.20
CA GLU A 139 35.12 -4.48 10.76
C GLU A 139 35.35 -3.14 10.05
N LYS A 140 34.84 -2.04 10.63
CA LYS A 140 35.09 -0.71 10.09
C LYS A 140 36.58 -0.36 10.10
N ALA A 141 37.30 -0.67 11.18
CA ALA A 141 38.74 -0.46 11.27
C ALA A 141 39.50 -1.29 10.22
N ALA A 142 39.14 -2.57 10.05
CA ALA A 142 39.70 -3.44 9.02
C ALA A 142 39.45 -2.89 7.60
N SER A 143 38.24 -2.39 7.32
CA SER A 143 37.90 -1.82 5.99
C SER A 143 38.72 -0.58 5.61
N MET A 144 39.33 0.09 6.59
CA MET A 144 40.17 1.28 6.37
C MET A 144 41.65 0.94 6.20
N LEU A 145 42.02 -0.33 6.36
CA LEU A 145 43.39 -0.82 6.26
C LEU A 145 43.48 -1.78 5.07
N SER A 146 44.57 -1.69 4.31
CA SER A 146 44.89 -2.73 3.33
C SER A 146 45.65 -3.84 4.03
N ARG A 147 45.19 -5.10 3.88
CA ARG A 147 45.85 -6.26 4.48
C ARG A 147 47.27 -6.45 3.94
N ASP A 148 47.47 -6.14 2.67
CA ASP A 148 48.73 -6.31 1.94
C ASP A 148 49.82 -5.32 2.38
N ALA A 149 49.44 -4.28 3.11
CA ALA A 149 50.38 -3.30 3.67
C ALA A 149 51.14 -3.82 4.91
N PHE A 150 50.89 -5.05 5.34
CA PHE A 150 51.47 -5.62 6.56
C PHE A 150 52.14 -6.97 6.28
N GLU A 151 53.41 -7.10 6.69
CA GLU A 151 54.21 -8.31 6.52
C GLU A 151 53.70 -9.49 7.34
N THR A 152 53.17 -9.24 8.54
CA THR A 152 52.67 -10.28 9.44
C THR A 152 51.18 -10.10 9.78
N GLU A 153 50.52 -11.18 10.17
CA GLU A 153 49.14 -11.12 10.67
C GLU A 153 49.02 -10.47 12.05
N ALA A 154 50.03 -10.65 12.90
CA ALA A 154 50.07 -10.03 14.22
C ALA A 154 50.12 -8.50 14.13
N ASP A 155 50.94 -7.95 13.22
CA ASP A 155 51.05 -6.49 13.03
C ASP A 155 49.77 -5.88 12.47
N TYR A 156 49.11 -6.57 11.54
CA TYR A 156 47.80 -6.16 11.04
C TYR A 156 46.75 -6.14 12.14
N LYS A 157 46.62 -7.21 12.94
CA LYS A 157 45.67 -7.26 14.06
C LYS A 157 45.93 -6.12 15.05
N LYS A 158 47.19 -5.87 15.39
CA LYS A 158 47.59 -4.76 16.27
C LYS A 158 47.24 -3.39 15.69
N ALA A 159 47.38 -3.21 14.37
CA ALA A 159 46.97 -1.98 13.69
C ALA A 159 45.45 -1.80 13.71
N VAL A 160 44.69 -2.86 13.45
CA VAL A 160 43.21 -2.87 13.56
C VAL A 160 42.78 -2.51 14.97
N ASP A 161 43.35 -3.11 16.01
CA ASP A 161 43.00 -2.83 17.41
C ASP A 161 43.29 -1.38 17.81
N ARG A 162 44.43 -0.82 17.36
CA ARG A 162 44.77 0.59 17.57
C ARG A 162 43.75 1.51 16.90
N LEU A 163 43.37 1.21 15.66
CA LEU A 163 42.40 2.00 14.92
C LEU A 163 40.99 1.87 15.50
N ALA A 164 40.57 0.68 15.91
CA ALA A 164 39.30 0.42 16.59
C ALA A 164 39.18 1.24 17.88
N ASN A 165 40.25 1.29 18.68
CA ASN A 165 40.32 2.15 19.86
C ASN A 165 40.19 3.64 19.50
N ASN A 166 40.87 4.09 18.43
CA ASN A 166 40.75 5.47 17.94
C ASN A 166 39.32 5.81 17.50
N ILE A 167 38.69 4.93 16.72
CA ILE A 167 37.30 5.06 16.27
C ILE A 167 36.37 5.14 17.47
N THR A 168 36.53 4.26 18.46
CA THR A 168 35.73 4.25 19.69
C THR A 168 35.77 5.60 20.40
N GLN A 169 36.96 6.20 20.53
CA GLN A 169 37.11 7.51 21.17
C GLN A 169 36.52 8.65 20.33
N LYS A 170 36.68 8.61 19.00
CA LYS A 170 36.05 9.57 18.07
C LYS A 170 34.52 9.51 18.17
N LEU A 171 33.96 8.31 18.20
CA LEU A 171 32.51 8.10 18.33
C LEU A 171 31.98 8.62 19.67
N LYS A 172 32.67 8.36 20.79
CA LYS A 172 32.29 8.93 22.10
C LYS A 172 32.24 10.47 22.10
N ARG A 173 33.21 11.12 21.42
CA ARG A 173 33.23 12.58 21.28
C ARG A 173 32.13 13.08 20.36
N ALA A 174 31.90 12.38 19.25
CA ALA A 174 30.82 12.67 18.31
C ALA A 174 29.45 12.60 18.97
N GLU A 175 29.18 11.53 19.73
CA GLU A 175 27.94 11.32 20.48
C GLU A 175 27.67 12.46 21.46
N LYS A 176 28.67 12.84 22.27
CA LYS A 176 28.55 14.00 23.17
C LYS A 176 28.24 15.30 22.42
N LYS A 177 28.85 15.52 21.25
CA LYS A 177 28.63 16.70 20.41
C LYS A 177 27.22 16.70 19.81
N LEU A 178 26.76 15.56 19.30
CA LEU A 178 25.41 15.40 18.75
C LEU A 178 24.35 15.61 19.83
N VAL A 179 24.48 14.97 21.00
CA VAL A 179 23.53 15.15 22.12
C VAL A 179 23.47 16.62 22.56
N LYS A 180 24.61 17.32 22.64
CA LYS A 180 24.62 18.74 23.00
C LYS A 180 23.91 19.61 21.97
N ASN A 181 24.10 19.35 20.68
CA ASN A 181 23.43 20.10 19.62
C ASN A 181 21.96 19.74 19.48
N PHE A 182 21.60 18.46 19.66
CA PHE A 182 20.22 18.01 19.71
C PHE A 182 19.48 18.69 20.85
N LYS A 183 20.05 18.73 22.07
CA LYS A 183 19.47 19.46 23.21
C LYS A 183 19.27 20.94 22.91
N LYS A 184 20.23 21.60 22.24
CA LYS A 184 20.08 22.99 21.82
C LYS A 184 18.93 23.15 20.81
N ALA A 185 18.89 22.31 19.79
CA ALA A 185 17.84 22.31 18.77
C ALA A 185 16.45 22.01 19.36
N SER A 186 16.36 21.08 20.33
CA SER A 186 15.11 20.77 21.03
C SER A 186 14.68 21.86 22.01
N ASP A 187 15.63 22.58 22.64
CA ASP A 187 15.31 23.73 23.50
C ASP A 187 14.69 24.89 22.69
N PHE A 188 15.05 25.00 21.40
CA PHE A 188 14.35 25.89 20.47
C PHE A 188 12.90 25.46 20.18
N GLY A 189 12.51 24.23 20.51
CA GLY A 189 11.15 23.68 20.29
C GLY A 189 10.16 23.83 21.45
N ILE A 190 10.62 24.11 22.68
CA ILE A 190 9.72 24.34 23.84
C ILE A 190 9.60 25.83 24.19
N ARG A 191 10.60 26.65 23.88
CA ARG A 191 10.59 28.10 24.19
C ARG A 191 10.23 29.02 23.02
N ARG A 192 10.08 28.49 21.81
CA ARG A 192 9.46 29.23 20.70
C ARG A 192 8.25 28.45 20.23
N GLY A 193 7.09 28.79 20.79
CA GLY A 193 5.83 28.50 20.12
C GLY A 193 5.93 28.96 18.67
N TYR A 194 5.48 28.09 17.77
CA TYR A 194 5.17 28.35 16.37
C TYR A 194 5.27 29.83 15.98
N PHE A 195 6.46 30.27 15.54
CA PHE A 195 6.57 31.43 14.68
C PHE A 195 6.80 30.91 13.27
N ILE A 196 5.71 30.40 12.67
CA ILE A 196 5.49 30.57 11.23
C ILE A 196 5.14 32.05 11.08
N GLY A 197 6.17 32.89 11.19
CA GLY A 197 6.06 34.32 10.93
C GLY A 197 6.02 34.48 9.42
N GLY A 198 4.84 34.84 8.92
CA GLY A 198 4.66 35.26 7.54
C GLY A 198 5.76 36.23 7.13
N THR A 199 6.23 36.05 5.91
CA THR A 199 7.05 37.00 5.17
C THR A 199 6.33 38.35 5.14
N ASN A 200 6.60 39.22 6.10
CA ASN A 200 6.28 40.64 5.97
C ASN A 200 7.30 41.26 5.01
N SER A 201 6.98 41.19 3.73
CA SER A 201 7.39 42.18 2.76
C SER A 201 6.79 43.52 3.20
N SER A 202 7.63 44.45 3.67
CA SER A 202 7.25 45.86 3.78
C SER A 202 8.44 46.74 3.43
N ASN A 203 8.47 47.09 2.15
CA ASN A 203 8.71 48.43 1.61
C ASN A 203 9.93 49.23 2.13
N ASN A 204 11.03 49.13 1.39
CA ASN A 204 11.92 50.26 1.19
C ASN A 204 11.30 51.20 0.15
N SER A 205 10.54 52.21 0.59
CA SER A 205 10.29 53.41 -0.21
C SER A 205 11.14 54.55 0.36
N LYS A 206 12.18 54.90 -0.40
CA LYS A 206 12.90 56.17 -0.29
C LYS A 206 11.90 57.32 -0.51
N GLU A 207 11.76 58.21 0.47
CA GLU A 207 11.32 59.57 0.19
C GLU A 207 12.57 60.43 -0.07
N VAL A 208 12.66 60.88 -1.31
CA VAL A 208 13.46 62.03 -1.74
C VAL A 208 12.45 63.14 -1.95
N MET A 209 12.47 64.16 -1.10
CA MET A 209 12.33 65.58 -1.42
C MET A 209 12.69 66.41 -0.20
#